data_AF-A0A5Q4BKK0-F1
#
_entry.id   AF-A0A5Q4BKK0-F1
#
_cell.length_a   1.000
_cell.length_b   1.000
_cell.length_c   1.000
_cell.angle_alpha   90.00
_cell.angle_beta   90.00
_cell.angle_gamma   90.00
#
_symmetry.space_group_name_H-M   'P 1'
#
loop_
_entity.id
_entity.type
_entity.pdbx_description
1 polymer ?
#
loop_
_entity_poly.entity_id
_entity_poly.type
_entity_poly.pdbx_seq_one_letter_code
_entity_poly.pdbx_strand_id
1 'polypeptide(L)'
;MTSDPDLMRHMLGVRTKYTRSNWYNAMRLDPRHDNYSGKEVTNLEAKIDDNVLCFMGLIDTYASENKRLDFGLKAQYFTLDVISDLAFGQPFGDSTSDSDVHDQIYTTEQNLPNIVVAAVLPWLLAMLS
;
A
#
# COMPACT_ATOMS: atom_id res chain seq x y z
N MET A 1 -22.05 -4.10 -10.78
CA MET A 1 -21.23 -4.75 -9.73
C MET A 1 -21.85 -6.10 -9.42
N THR A 2 -21.05 -7.16 -9.29
CA THR A 2 -21.55 -8.48 -8.87
C THR A 2 -21.29 -8.67 -7.39
N SER A 3 -22.28 -9.21 -6.67
CA SER A 3 -22.18 -9.49 -5.23
C SER A 3 -22.24 -11.00 -4.94
N ASP A 4 -22.14 -11.83 -5.98
CA ASP A 4 -22.19 -13.29 -5.88
C ASP A 4 -20.84 -13.84 -5.38
N PRO A 5 -20.79 -14.45 -4.17
CA PRO A 5 -19.56 -14.96 -3.58
C PRO A 5 -18.98 -16.16 -4.33
N ASP A 6 -19.81 -16.99 -4.98
CA ASP A 6 -19.33 -18.17 -5.70
C ASP A 6 -18.62 -17.76 -6.99
N LEU A 7 -19.17 -16.76 -7.69
CA LEU A 7 -18.52 -16.15 -8.84
C LEU A 7 -17.21 -15.44 -8.43
N MET A 8 -17.18 -14.72 -7.30
CA MET A 8 -15.94 -14.10 -6.82
C MET A 8 -14.85 -15.15 -6.53
N ARG A 9 -15.19 -16.26 -5.85
CA ARG A 9 -14.24 -17.36 -5.61
C ARG A 9 -13.72 -17.95 -6.92
N HIS A 10 -14.60 -18.14 -7.92
CA HIS A 10 -14.18 -18.62 -9.23
C HIS A 10 -13.22 -17.65 -9.92
N MET A 11 -13.55 -16.35 -9.92
CA MET A 11 -12.70 -15.31 -10.53
C MET A 11 -11.35 -15.16 -9.83
N LEU A 12 -11.29 -15.34 -8.50
CA LEU A 12 -10.07 -15.20 -7.69
C LEU A 12 -9.26 -16.50 -7.57
N GLY A 13 -9.71 -17.61 -8.14
CA GLY A 13 -9.03 -18.90 -8.05
C GLY A 13 -7.69 -18.94 -8.80
N VAL A 14 -6.74 -19.75 -8.30
CA VAL A 14 -5.36 -19.86 -8.83
C VAL A 14 -5.27 -20.18 -10.34
N ARG A 15 -6.27 -20.87 -10.89
CA ARG A 15 -6.32 -21.28 -12.31
C ARG A 15 -7.40 -20.54 -13.11
N THR A 16 -7.81 -19.38 -12.63
CA THR A 16 -8.78 -18.53 -13.32
C THR A 16 -8.27 -18.10 -14.70
N LYS A 17 -9.17 -18.02 -15.69
CA LYS A 17 -8.87 -17.41 -16.99
C LYS A 17 -9.06 -15.88 -16.98
N TYR A 18 -9.61 -15.33 -15.90
CA TYR A 18 -9.84 -13.90 -15.76
C TYR A 18 -8.52 -13.17 -15.50
N THR A 19 -8.20 -12.17 -16.32
CA THR A 19 -7.01 -11.32 -16.16
C THR A 19 -7.36 -10.00 -15.48
N ARG A 20 -6.38 -9.39 -14.82
CA ARG A 20 -6.54 -8.02 -14.28
C ARG A 20 -6.58 -7.02 -15.45
N SER A 21 -7.35 -5.95 -15.28
CA SER A 21 -7.46 -4.87 -16.28
C SER A 21 -6.24 -3.94 -16.20
N ASN A 22 -6.05 -3.09 -17.21
CA ASN A 22 -4.92 -2.16 -17.33
C ASN A 22 -4.73 -1.24 -16.12
N TRP A 23 -5.82 -0.90 -15.40
CA TRP A 23 -5.72 -0.08 -14.19
C TRP A 23 -4.81 -0.73 -13.13
N TYR A 24 -4.79 -2.07 -13.05
CA TYR A 24 -3.97 -2.81 -12.09
C TYR A 24 -2.47 -2.62 -12.37
N ASN A 25 -2.09 -2.56 -13.65
CA ASN A 25 -0.71 -2.29 -14.05
C ASN A 25 -0.30 -0.84 -13.76
N ALA A 26 -1.24 0.10 -13.85
CA ALA A 26 -1.00 1.52 -13.55
C ALA A 26 -0.78 1.79 -12.05
N MET A 27 -1.26 0.91 -11.17
CA MET A 27 -1.12 1.02 -9.71
C MET A 27 0.04 0.21 -9.13
N ARG A 28 0.99 -0.22 -9.97
CA ARG A 28 2.24 -0.82 -9.50
C ARG A 28 3.10 0.23 -8.81
N LEU A 29 3.66 -0.11 -7.64
CA LEU A 29 4.55 0.77 -6.87
C LEU A 29 5.87 1.00 -7.60
N ASP A 30 6.57 -0.07 -8.01
CA ASP A 30 7.60 -0.01 -9.04
C ASP A 30 6.99 -0.41 -10.40
N PRO A 31 7.00 0.46 -11.42
CA PRO A 31 6.58 0.14 -12.78
C PRO A 31 7.45 -0.93 -13.48
N ARG A 32 8.67 -1.19 -12.98
CA ARG A 32 9.68 -2.06 -13.61
C ARG A 32 9.77 -3.46 -13.01
N HIS A 33 9.18 -3.70 -11.84
CA HIS A 33 9.22 -5.00 -11.17
C HIS A 33 7.82 -5.46 -10.71
N ASP A 34 7.60 -6.77 -10.70
CA ASP A 34 6.40 -7.35 -10.10
C ASP A 34 6.53 -7.26 -8.57
N ASN A 35 6.05 -6.14 -8.04
CA ASN A 35 5.90 -5.95 -6.60
C ASN A 35 5.07 -7.13 -6.06
N TYR A 36 5.60 -7.91 -5.12
CA TYR A 36 4.88 -8.93 -4.33
C TYR A 36 4.73 -10.36 -4.90
N SER A 37 5.59 -10.85 -5.78
CA SER A 37 5.82 -12.31 -5.75
C SER A 37 6.73 -12.59 -4.56
N GLY A 38 6.18 -12.92 -3.38
CA GLY A 38 6.96 -13.24 -2.17
C GLY A 38 8.02 -14.35 -2.34
N LYS A 39 8.10 -14.97 -3.52
CA LYS A 39 9.18 -15.86 -3.96
C LYS A 39 10.49 -15.14 -4.30
N GLU A 40 10.49 -13.83 -4.53
CA GLU A 40 11.68 -13.08 -4.98
C GLU A 40 12.37 -12.29 -3.87
N VAL A 41 11.74 -12.11 -2.71
CA VAL A 41 12.32 -11.41 -1.56
C VAL A 41 12.92 -12.43 -0.59
N THR A 42 14.22 -12.72 -0.74
CA THR A 42 14.94 -13.75 0.02
C THR A 42 14.99 -13.51 1.54
N ASN A 43 14.62 -12.31 2.02
CA ASN A 43 14.65 -11.90 3.43
C ASN A 43 13.35 -11.21 3.90
N LEU A 44 12.20 -11.65 3.37
CA LEU A 44 10.91 -11.00 3.63
C LEU A 44 10.56 -10.92 5.13
N GLU A 45 10.72 -12.01 5.87
CA GLU A 45 10.40 -12.06 7.31
C GLU A 45 11.29 -11.10 8.10
N ALA A 46 12.60 -11.12 7.87
CA ALA A 46 13.54 -10.23 8.56
C ALA A 46 13.23 -8.74 8.32
N LYS A 47 12.89 -8.38 7.08
CA LYS A 47 12.47 -7.00 6.74
C LYS A 47 11.19 -6.59 7.47
N ILE A 48 10.20 -7.47 7.56
CA ILE A 48 8.98 -7.18 8.31
C ILE A 48 9.29 -7.05 9.80
N ASP A 49 10.10 -7.94 10.37
CA ASP A 49 10.51 -7.89 11.77
C ASP A 49 11.22 -6.57 12.12
N ASP A 50 12.15 -6.11 11.27
CA ASP A 50 12.83 -4.82 11.46
C ASP A 50 11.84 -3.65 11.51
N ASN A 51 10.84 -3.64 10.62
CA ASN A 51 9.80 -2.62 10.60
C ASN A 51 8.86 -2.72 11.83
N VAL A 52 8.55 -3.93 12.30
CA VAL A 52 7.78 -4.14 13.54
C VAL A 52 8.51 -3.57 14.75
N LEU A 53 9.83 -3.76 14.84
CA LEU A 53 10.64 -3.18 15.91
C LEU A 53 10.64 -1.65 15.88
N CYS A 54 10.75 -1.03 14.70
CA CYS A 54 10.62 0.43 14.56
C CYS A 54 9.23 0.92 15.01
N PHE A 55 8.16 0.25 14.61
CA PHE A 55 6.80 0.60 15.01
C PHE A 55 6.57 0.45 16.53
N MET A 56 7.12 -0.60 17.14
CA MET A 56 7.11 -0.79 18.60
C MET A 56 7.85 0.33 19.32
N GLY A 57 9.02 0.76 18.82
CA GLY A 57 9.76 1.90 19.37
C GLY A 57 8.98 3.21 19.32
N LEU A 58 8.20 3.43 18.26
CA LEU A 58 7.29 4.57 18.17
C LEU A 58 6.20 4.49 19.25
N ILE A 59 5.54 3.34 19.40
CA ILE A 59 4.51 3.13 20.43
C ILE A 59 5.09 3.34 21.83
N ASP A 60 6.28 2.80 22.10
CA ASP A 60 6.98 2.96 23.38
C ASP A 60 7.27 4.42 23.69
N THR A 61 7.65 5.22 22.69
CA THR A 61 7.86 6.67 22.86
C THR A 61 6.57 7.35 23.32
N TYR A 62 5.44 7.09 22.63
CA TYR A 62 4.14 7.64 23.02
C TYR A 62 3.68 7.17 24.41
N ALA A 63 3.92 5.89 24.73
CA ALA A 63 3.58 5.32 26.03
C ALA A 63 4.41 5.95 27.17
N SER A 64 5.72 6.09 26.97
CA SER A 64 6.64 6.66 27.96
C SER A 64 6.35 8.14 28.26
N GLU A 65 5.90 8.88 27.25
CA GLU A 65 5.51 10.28 27.37
C GLU A 65 4.04 10.47 27.77
N ASN A 66 3.29 9.38 27.94
CA ASN A 66 1.85 9.37 28.21
C ASN A 66 1.04 10.21 27.20
N LYS A 67 1.44 10.16 25.92
CA LYS A 67 0.77 10.84 24.81
C LYS A 67 -0.25 9.92 24.14
N ARG A 68 -1.32 10.52 23.61
CA ARG A 68 -2.30 9.79 22.81
C ARG A 68 -1.71 9.46 21.43
N LEU A 69 -1.82 8.21 21.02
CA LEU A 69 -1.40 7.73 19.71
C LEU A 69 -2.64 7.54 18.81
N ASP A 70 -2.62 8.12 17.61
CA ASP A 70 -3.60 7.82 16.57
C ASP A 70 -3.19 6.54 15.85
N PHE A 71 -3.72 5.40 16.30
CA PHE A 71 -3.35 4.11 15.76
C PHE A 71 -3.70 3.95 14.29
N GLY A 72 -4.76 4.62 13.80
CA GLY A 72 -5.15 4.55 12.40
C GLY A 72 -4.09 5.16 11.49
N LEU A 73 -3.57 6.33 11.85
CA LEU A 73 -2.50 6.98 11.12
C LEU A 73 -1.16 6.23 11.26
N LYS A 74 -0.79 5.80 12.46
CA LYS A 74 0.50 5.12 12.66
C LYS A 74 0.53 3.72 12.04
N ALA A 75 -0.61 3.04 11.95
CA ALA A 75 -0.73 1.80 11.17
C ALA A 75 -0.50 2.03 9.67
N GLN A 76 -0.85 3.22 9.14
CA GLN A 76 -0.53 3.58 7.75
C GLN A 76 0.98 3.79 7.57
N TYR A 77 1.66 4.49 8.49
CA TYR A 77 3.13 4.62 8.47
C TYR A 77 3.82 3.25 8.47
N PHE A 78 3.43 2.36 9.38
CA PHE A 78 3.94 0.99 9.41
C PHE A 78 3.72 0.25 8.08
N THR A 79 2.52 0.39 7.51
CA THR A 79 2.21 -0.25 6.23
C THR A 79 3.09 0.31 5.11
N LEU A 80 3.29 1.62 5.05
CA LEU A 80 4.14 2.30 4.05
C LEU A 80 5.60 1.88 4.18
N ASP A 81 6.13 1.78 5.40
CA ASP A 81 7.49 1.33 5.66
C ASP A 81 7.70 -0.13 5.23
N VAL A 82 6.76 -1.03 5.54
CA VAL A 82 6.84 -2.44 5.11
C VAL A 82 6.80 -2.54 3.58
N ILE A 83 5.85 -1.89 2.92
CA ILE A 83 5.72 -2.02 1.46
C ILE A 83 6.91 -1.40 0.72
N SER A 84 7.44 -0.28 1.22
CA SER A 84 8.59 0.39 0.61
C SER A 84 9.87 -0.41 0.82
N ASP A 85 10.05 -1.02 1.99
CA ASP A 85 11.22 -1.87 2.25
C ASP A 85 11.22 -3.15 1.40
N LEU A 86 10.04 -3.71 1.16
CA LEU A 86 9.89 -4.86 0.26
C LEU A 86 10.06 -4.49 -1.21
N ALA A 87 9.59 -3.31 -1.64
CA ALA A 87 9.64 -2.88 -3.04
C ALA A 87 10.98 -2.27 -3.45
N PHE A 88 11.58 -1.45 -2.59
CA PHE A 88 12.77 -0.64 -2.88
C PHE A 88 14.00 -1.08 -2.07
N GLY A 89 13.86 -2.05 -1.17
CA GLY A 89 14.93 -2.57 -0.34
C GLY A 89 15.26 -1.73 0.89
N GLN A 90 14.55 -0.61 1.10
CA GLN A 90 14.66 0.27 2.26
C GLN A 90 13.30 0.87 2.64
N PRO A 91 13.00 1.04 3.94
CA PRO A 91 11.77 1.70 4.38
C PRO A 91 11.82 3.21 4.09
N PHE A 92 10.66 3.83 3.94
CA PHE A 92 10.54 5.29 3.84
C PHE A 92 10.93 6.01 5.14
N GLY A 93 10.71 5.36 6.28
CA GLY A 93 11.08 5.85 7.60
C GLY A 93 9.95 6.53 8.35
N ASP A 94 8.70 6.39 7.89
CA ASP A 94 7.54 7.11 8.43
C ASP A 94 7.33 6.82 9.93
N SER A 95 7.52 5.56 10.33
CA SER A 95 7.40 5.13 11.72
C SER A 95 8.55 5.63 12.59
N THR A 96 9.74 5.80 12.00
CA THR A 96 10.94 6.24 12.74
C THR A 96 10.94 7.75 12.95
N SER A 97 10.52 8.52 11.96
CA SER A 97 10.44 9.99 12.04
C SER A 97 9.12 10.50 12.61
N ASP A 98 8.14 9.61 12.80
CA ASP A 98 6.78 9.94 13.22
C ASP A 98 6.07 10.93 12.26
N SER A 99 6.35 10.81 10.96
CA SER A 99 5.88 11.75 9.93
C SER A 99 5.67 11.05 8.58
N ASP A 100 4.80 11.58 7.73
CA ASP A 100 4.67 11.11 6.33
C ASP A 100 5.85 11.65 5.50
N VAL A 101 6.95 10.89 5.40
CA VAL A 101 8.25 11.38 4.88
C VAL A 101 8.17 11.79 3.41
N HIS A 102 7.26 11.18 2.65
CA HIS A 102 7.12 11.37 1.21
C HIS A 102 5.75 11.94 0.82
N ASP A 103 5.00 12.47 1.79
CA ASP A 103 3.62 12.94 1.61
C ASP A 103 2.73 11.88 0.90
N GLN A 104 3.02 10.59 1.09
CA GLN A 104 2.35 9.49 0.39
C GLN A 104 0.90 9.37 0.85
N ILE A 105 0.63 9.54 2.13
CA ILE A 105 -0.73 9.48 2.69
C ILE A 105 -1.48 10.71 2.22
N TYR A 106 -0.91 11.90 2.41
CA TYR A 106 -1.54 13.15 1.99
C TYR A 106 -1.86 13.17 0.49
N THR A 107 -0.88 12.83 -0.35
CA THR A 107 -1.02 12.82 -1.81
C THR A 107 -2.05 11.78 -2.25
N THR A 108 -2.06 10.61 -1.63
CA THR A 108 -3.03 9.56 -1.94
C THR A 108 -4.45 9.97 -1.54
N GLU A 109 -4.65 10.54 -0.35
CA GLU A 109 -5.96 11.02 0.10
C GLU A 109 -6.54 12.12 -0.80
N GLN A 110 -5.69 13.03 -1.30
CA GLN A 110 -6.11 14.10 -2.21
C GLN A 110 -6.40 13.59 -3.63
N ASN A 111 -5.60 12.64 -4.13
CA ASN A 111 -5.67 12.23 -5.53
C ASN A 111 -6.56 11.02 -5.79
N LEU A 112 -6.75 10.11 -4.81
CA LEU A 112 -7.62 8.94 -4.98
C LEU A 112 -9.03 9.31 -5.44
N PRO A 113 -9.71 10.32 -4.85
CA PRO A 113 -11.03 10.73 -5.32
C PRO A 113 -11.01 11.13 -6.81
N ASN A 114 -9.99 11.87 -7.24
CA ASN A 114 -9.84 12.31 -8.62
C ASN A 114 -9.57 11.13 -9.57
N ILE A 115 -8.72 10.19 -9.17
CA ILE A 115 -8.43 8.96 -9.93
C ILE A 115 -9.70 8.11 -10.06
N VAL A 116 -10.46 7.93 -8.99
CA VAL A 116 -11.71 7.17 -9.00
C VAL A 116 -12.73 7.82 -9.95
N VAL A 117 -12.87 9.15 -9.90
CA VAL A 117 -13.76 9.89 -10.81
C VAL A 117 -13.33 9.71 -12.27
N ALA A 118 -12.03 9.86 -12.57
CA ALA A 118 -11.50 9.66 -13.92
C ALA A 118 -11.66 8.20 -14.41
N ALA A 119 -11.53 7.22 -13.52
CA ALA A 119 -11.68 5.81 -13.85
C ALA A 119 -13.14 5.39 -14.09
N VAL A 120 -14.11 6.06 -13.45
CA VAL A 120 -15.55 5.74 -13.55
C VAL A 120 -16.23 6.52 -14.67
N LEU A 121 -15.70 7.69 -15.05
CA LEU A 121 -16.25 8.55 -16.10
C LEU A 121 -15.40 8.47 -17.38
N PRO A 122 -15.67 7.52 -18.30
CA PRO A 122 -14.83 7.26 -19.47
C PRO A 122 -14.69 8.47 -20.43
N TRP A 123 -15.61 9.44 -20.38
CA TRP A 123 -15.51 10.67 -21.17
C TRP A 123 -14.42 11.63 -20.67
N LEU A 124 -14.01 11.53 -19.41
CA LEU A 124 -12.98 12.37 -18.81
C LEU A 124 -11.58 11.94 -19.27
N LEU A 125 -11.37 10.64 -19.46
CA LEU A 125 -10.18 10.09 -20.13
C LEU A 125 -10.09 10.52 -21.61
N ALA A 126 -11.23 10.64 -22.30
CA ALA A 126 -11.28 11.07 -23.69
C ALA A 126 -11.00 12.57 -23.91
N MET A 127 -11.03 13.39 -22.84
CA MET A 127 -10.65 14.81 -22.90
C MET A 127 -9.16 15.06 -22.60
N LEU A 128 -8.46 14.08 -22.03
CA LEU A 128 -7.03 14.13 -21.72
C LEU A 128 -6.16 13.50 -22.84
N SER A 129 -6.78 12.94 -23.88
CA SER A 129 -6.18 12.40 -25.10
C SER A 129 -6.31 13.37 -26.27
#